data_AF-A0A6A3M9U3-F1
#
_entry.id   AF-A0A6A3M9U3-F1
#
_cell.length_a   1.000
_cell.length_b   1.000
_cell.length_c   1.000
_cell.angle_alpha   90.00
_cell.angle_beta   90.00
_cell.angle_gamma   90.00
#
_symmetry.space_group_name_H-M   'P 1'
#
loop_
_entity.id
_entity.type
_entity.pdbx_description
1 polymer ?
#
loop_
_entity_poly.entity_id
_entity_poly.type
_entity_poly.pdbx_seq_one_letter_code
_entity_poly.pdbx_strand_id
1 'polypeptide(L)'
;MGQVGSKFLQELRVGDAIVIQHPTSLLEETLIVGMVLSDVSASVSSAFSSDLVSSTPFYFIKAPPEEEKHQEEEKEKKKKKKKMDEQTAFGTYAGGTEKGRLITYRVVTRHRGTRVKKSGAYRGYAIVKEDANVERSREDLLDIRAKKKGDRHCM
;
A
#
# COMPACT_ATOMS: atom_id res chain seq x y z
N MET A 1 -39.77 -14.05 0.57
CA MET A 1 -39.08 -12.84 0.07
C MET A 1 -38.79 -11.98 1.29
N GLY A 2 -37.53 -11.64 1.54
CA GLY A 2 -37.01 -11.14 2.83
C GLY A 2 -37.85 -10.04 3.47
N GLN A 3 -37.86 -9.98 4.80
CA GLN A 3 -38.51 -8.90 5.54
C GLN A 3 -38.09 -7.56 4.94
N VAL A 4 -39.10 -6.78 4.57
CA VAL A 4 -38.95 -5.39 4.10
C VAL A 4 -38.34 -4.60 5.25
N GLY A 5 -37.03 -4.36 5.25
CA GLY A 5 -36.43 -3.43 6.22
C GLY A 5 -34.97 -3.65 6.66
N SER A 6 -34.29 -4.75 6.33
CA SER A 6 -32.88 -4.87 6.72
C SER A 6 -32.01 -3.87 5.94
N LYS A 7 -31.16 -3.10 6.63
CA LYS A 7 -30.20 -2.17 6.03
C LYS A 7 -28.78 -2.58 6.38
N PHE A 8 -28.39 -3.79 5.98
CA PHE A 8 -27.11 -4.37 6.39
C PHE A 8 -25.89 -3.50 6.07
N LEU A 9 -25.88 -2.71 4.99
CA LEU A 9 -24.75 -1.82 4.71
C LEU A 9 -24.59 -0.70 5.74
N GLN A 10 -25.71 -0.26 6.33
CA GLN A 10 -25.72 0.79 7.33
C GLN A 10 -25.58 0.24 8.76
N GLU A 11 -26.20 -0.93 9.01
CA GLU A 11 -26.39 -1.47 10.35
C GLU A 11 -25.40 -2.57 10.72
N LEU A 12 -24.74 -3.25 9.79
CA LEU A 12 -23.79 -4.33 10.08
C LEU A 12 -22.37 -3.97 9.64
N ARG A 13 -21.39 -4.52 10.35
CA ARG A 13 -19.97 -4.45 10.02
C ARG A 13 -19.36 -5.85 10.09
N VAL A 14 -18.23 -6.02 9.41
CA VAL A 14 -17.44 -7.24 9.53
C VAL A 14 -17.00 -7.42 10.99
N GLY A 15 -17.21 -8.62 11.53
CA GLY A 15 -16.95 -8.94 12.93
C GLY A 15 -18.17 -8.82 13.85
N ASP A 16 -19.26 -8.20 13.43
CA ASP A 16 -20.53 -8.24 14.18
C ASP A 16 -21.08 -9.67 14.20
N ALA A 17 -21.88 -10.02 15.21
CA ALA A 17 -22.52 -11.33 15.29
C ALA A 17 -24.01 -11.26 14.95
N ILE A 18 -24.49 -12.19 14.13
CA ILE A 18 -25.92 -12.41 13.86
C ILE A 18 -26.39 -13.58 14.72
N VAL A 19 -27.48 -13.38 15.45
CA VAL A 19 -28.12 -14.40 16.25
C VAL A 19 -29.50 -14.71 15.70
N ILE A 20 -29.76 -15.99 15.47
CA ILE A 20 -31.03 -16.51 14.98
C ILE A 20 -31.49 -17.63 15.90
N GLN A 21 -32.79 -17.69 16.13
CA GLN A 21 -33.42 -18.86 16.72
C GLN A 21 -33.97 -19.76 15.62
N HIS A 22 -33.53 -21.02 15.61
CA HIS A 22 -33.98 -21.99 14.63
C HIS A 22 -35.46 -22.32 14.80
N PRO A 23 -36.26 -22.31 13.73
CA PRO A 23 -37.72 -22.48 13.82
C PRO A 23 -38.12 -23.89 14.27
N THR A 24 -37.30 -24.90 13.96
CA THR A 24 -37.61 -26.32 14.24
C THR A 24 -36.91 -26.83 15.48
N SER A 25 -35.63 -26.48 15.69
CA SER A 25 -34.87 -26.95 16.85
C SER A 25 -35.02 -26.05 18.07
N LEU A 26 -35.54 -24.83 17.91
CA LEU A 26 -35.64 -23.77 18.94
C LEU A 26 -34.29 -23.36 19.55
N LEU A 27 -33.18 -23.87 19.01
CA LEU A 27 -31.83 -23.55 19.44
C LEU A 27 -31.40 -22.20 18.87
N GLU A 28 -30.69 -21.43 19.69
CA GLU A 28 -30.07 -20.19 19.26
C GLU A 28 -28.70 -20.47 18.65
N GLU A 29 -28.47 -19.92 17.46
CA GLU A 29 -27.18 -19.95 16.80
C GLU A 29 -26.67 -18.54 16.56
N THR A 30 -25.41 -18.34 16.95
CA THR A 30 -24.70 -17.08 16.81
C THR A 30 -23.55 -17.28 15.84
N LEU A 31 -23.58 -16.54 14.73
CA LEU A 31 -22.55 -16.59 13.70
C LEU A 31 -21.97 -15.21 13.44
N ILE A 32 -20.67 -15.17 13.13
CA ILE A 32 -19.96 -13.90 12.90
C ILE A 32 -20.14 -13.50 11.44
N VAL A 33 -20.39 -12.21 11.20
CA VAL A 33 -20.46 -11.60 9.88
C VAL A 33 -19.05 -11.47 9.31
N GLY A 34 -18.78 -12.20 8.24
CA GLY A 34 -17.51 -12.13 7.52
C GLY A 34 -17.48 -11.02 6.47
N MET A 35 -18.59 -10.77 5.78
CA MET A 35 -18.68 -9.76 4.73
C MET A 35 -20.13 -9.30 4.55
N VAL A 36 -20.34 -8.01 4.26
CA VAL A 36 -21.66 -7.47 3.87
C VAL A 36 -21.64 -7.18 2.38
N LEU A 37 -22.54 -7.81 1.63
CA LEU A 37 -22.59 -7.71 0.15
C LEU A 37 -23.64 -6.68 -0.31
N SER A 38 -24.77 -6.59 0.40
CA SER A 38 -25.85 -5.64 0.13
C SER A 38 -26.72 -5.49 1.38
N ASP A 39 -27.71 -4.60 1.35
CA ASP A 39 -28.64 -4.39 2.48
C ASP A 39 -29.46 -5.63 2.88
N VAL A 40 -29.53 -6.64 2.00
CA VAL A 40 -30.29 -7.88 2.21
C VAL A 40 -29.42 -9.13 2.21
N SER A 41 -28.11 -9.00 2.00
CA SER A 41 -27.21 -10.14 1.88
C SER A 41 -25.88 -9.92 2.60
N ALA A 42 -25.55 -10.83 3.51
CA ALA A 42 -24.27 -10.89 4.20
C ALA A 42 -23.75 -12.33 4.22
N SER A 43 -22.42 -12.47 4.23
CA SER A 43 -21.74 -13.73 4.45
C SER A 43 -21.45 -13.91 5.93
N VAL A 44 -21.72 -15.10 6.44
CA VAL A 44 -21.42 -15.52 7.82
C VAL A 44 -20.19 -16.43 7.85
N SER A 45 -19.60 -16.62 9.03
CA SER A 45 -18.37 -17.38 9.26
C SER A 45 -18.48 -18.88 8.93
N SER A 46 -19.67 -19.45 9.09
CA SER A 46 -19.97 -20.85 8.81
C SER A 46 -21.44 -20.99 8.38
N ALA A 47 -21.81 -22.14 7.83
CA ALA A 47 -23.22 -22.45 7.62
C ALA A 47 -23.95 -22.61 8.97
N PHE A 48 -25.27 -22.35 8.96
CA PHE A 48 -26.15 -22.72 10.07
C PHE A 48 -26.27 -24.24 10.17
N SER A 49 -26.65 -24.77 11.33
CA SER A 49 -26.81 -26.23 11.51
C SER A 49 -27.94 -26.83 10.68
N SER A 50 -28.93 -26.02 10.32
CA SER A 50 -30.08 -26.43 9.51
C SER A 50 -30.53 -25.32 8.57
N ASP A 51 -31.17 -25.72 7.47
CA ASP A 51 -31.64 -24.78 6.45
C ASP A 51 -32.82 -23.94 6.94
N LEU A 52 -32.72 -22.62 6.76
CA LEU A 52 -33.76 -21.66 7.11
C LEU A 52 -34.64 -21.38 5.88
N VAL A 53 -35.75 -22.11 5.74
CA VAL A 53 -36.63 -22.04 4.56
C VAL A 53 -37.70 -20.93 4.68
N SER A 54 -37.99 -20.49 5.91
CA SER A 54 -38.97 -19.43 6.20
C SER A 54 -38.30 -18.13 6.66
N SER A 55 -39.05 -17.03 6.66
CA SER A 55 -38.57 -15.75 7.19
C SER A 55 -38.33 -15.88 8.70
N THR A 56 -37.08 -16.03 9.12
CA THR A 56 -36.70 -16.12 10.53
C THR A 56 -36.31 -14.76 11.09
N PRO A 57 -36.87 -14.36 12.24
CA PRO A 57 -36.40 -13.17 12.94
C PRO A 57 -34.96 -13.37 13.40
N PHE A 58 -34.19 -12.28 13.39
CA PHE A 58 -32.81 -12.27 13.83
C PHE A 58 -32.52 -10.97 14.58
N TYR A 59 -31.46 -10.97 15.38
CA TYR A 59 -30.87 -9.77 15.94
C TYR A 59 -29.35 -9.82 15.78
N PHE A 60 -28.69 -8.69 15.93
CA PHE A 60 -27.23 -8.61 15.82
C PHE A 60 -26.60 -7.97 17.05
N ILE A 61 -25.39 -8.42 17.35
CA ILE A 61 -24.55 -7.92 18.44
C ILE A 61 -23.35 -7.22 17.81
N LYS A 62 -23.12 -5.98 18.23
CA LYS A 62 -21.99 -5.19 17.74
C LYS A 62 -20.69 -5.69 18.30
N ALA A 63 -19.70 -5.82 17.42
CA ALA A 63 -18.34 -6.10 17.84
C ALA A 63 -17.85 -4.98 18.77
N PRO A 64 -17.07 -5.32 19.82
CA PRO A 64 -16.43 -4.31 20.65
C PRO A 64 -15.55 -3.38 19.78
N PRO A 65 -15.48 -2.08 20.08
CA PRO A 65 -14.73 -1.12 19.27
C PRO A 65 -13.23 -1.43 19.30
N GLU A 66 -12.71 -2.01 18.21
CA GLU A 66 -11.28 -2.19 17.97
C GLU A 66 -10.65 -0.91 17.40
N GLU A 67 -10.75 0.22 18.10
CA GLU A 67 -10.25 1.50 17.57
C GLU A 67 -8.72 1.57 17.43
N GLU A 68 -7.97 0.68 18.10
CA GLU A 68 -6.52 0.80 18.20
C GLU A 68 -5.74 -0.06 17.18
N LYS A 69 -6.20 -1.28 16.87
CA LYS A 69 -5.38 -2.23 16.10
C LYS A 69 -5.38 -1.98 14.59
N HIS A 70 -6.54 -1.63 14.02
CA HIS A 70 -6.68 -1.52 12.56
C HIS A 70 -6.06 -0.24 11.98
N GLN A 71 -6.01 0.85 12.77
CA GLN A 71 -5.37 2.10 12.35
C GLN A 71 -3.84 1.99 12.34
N GLU A 72 -3.25 1.24 13.27
CA GLU A 72 -1.81 1.01 13.33
C GLU A 72 -1.35 0.17 12.13
N GLU A 73 -2.06 -0.91 11.79
CA GLU A 73 -1.74 -1.75 10.65
C GLU A 73 -1.81 -1.00 9.31
N GLU A 74 -2.82 -0.16 9.10
CA GLU A 74 -2.91 0.66 7.89
C GLU A 74 -1.78 1.70 7.80
N LYS A 75 -1.45 2.35 8.93
CA LYS A 75 -0.34 3.32 9.00
C LYS A 75 0.99 2.63 8.73
N GLU A 76 1.20 1.41 9.23
CA GLU A 76 2.39 0.61 8.95
C GLU A 76 2.49 0.21 7.48
N LYS A 77 1.40 -0.29 6.89
CA LYS A 77 1.36 -0.67 5.47
C LYS A 77 1.68 0.52 4.56
N LYS A 78 1.12 1.70 4.86
CA LYS A 78 1.43 2.96 4.14
C LYS A 78 2.89 3.38 4.31
N LYS A 79 3.46 3.29 5.53
CA LYS A 79 4.89 3.58 5.77
C LYS A 79 5.82 2.61 5.02
N LYS A 80 5.51 1.31 5.04
CA LYS A 80 6.28 0.26 4.33
C LYS A 80 6.25 0.49 2.82
N LYS A 81 5.09 0.81 2.25
CA LYS A 81 4.95 1.14 0.82
C LYS A 81 5.78 2.37 0.43
N LYS A 82 5.69 3.47 1.19
CA LYS A 82 6.52 4.67 0.95
C LYS A 82 8.02 4.37 0.97
N LYS A 83 8.48 3.58 1.95
CA LYS A 83 9.90 3.17 2.03
C LYS A 83 10.34 2.33 0.83
N MET A 84 9.49 1.42 0.35
CA MET A 84 9.83 0.63 -0.84
C MET A 84 9.81 1.47 -2.12
N ASP A 85 8.85 2.39 -2.25
CA ASP A 85 8.78 3.32 -3.37
C ASP A 85 10.02 4.24 -3.38
N GLU A 86 10.46 4.71 -2.21
CA GLU A 86 11.71 5.46 -2.04
C GLU A 86 12.92 4.63 -2.48
N GLN A 87 13.06 3.40 -1.98
CA GLN A 87 14.17 2.50 -2.34
C GLN A 87 14.20 2.17 -3.84
N THR A 88 13.02 1.95 -4.44
CA THR A 88 12.88 1.63 -5.86
C THR A 88 13.19 2.85 -6.72
N ALA A 89 12.77 4.04 -6.30
CA ALA A 89 13.04 5.30 -6.99
C ALA A 89 14.52 5.71 -7.00
N PHE A 90 15.36 5.18 -6.10
CA PHE A 90 16.81 5.41 -6.14
C PHE A 90 17.53 4.65 -7.27
N GLY A 91 16.91 3.65 -7.90
CA GLY A 91 17.38 3.00 -9.14
C GLY A 91 18.85 2.55 -9.14
N THR A 92 19.50 2.56 -10.32
CA THR A 92 20.91 2.16 -10.57
C THR A 92 21.98 2.95 -9.81
N TYR A 93 21.60 3.94 -8.98
CA TYR A 93 22.51 4.79 -8.21
C TYR A 93 22.41 4.55 -6.70
N ALA A 94 21.59 3.59 -6.25
CA ALA A 94 21.34 3.26 -4.84
C ALA A 94 22.59 2.91 -4.01
N GLY A 95 23.69 2.49 -4.65
CA GLY A 95 24.91 2.06 -3.96
C GLY A 95 25.83 3.19 -3.47
N GLY A 96 25.33 4.37 -3.12
CA GLY A 96 26.24 5.42 -2.64
C GLY A 96 25.65 6.74 -2.19
N THR A 97 24.37 6.85 -1.84
CA THR A 97 23.83 8.11 -1.30
C THR A 97 23.12 7.86 0.01
N GLU A 98 23.88 7.54 1.05
CA GLU A 98 23.29 7.22 2.35
C GLU A 98 22.59 8.41 3.02
N LYS A 99 22.86 9.68 2.62
CA LYS A 99 22.27 10.87 3.28
C LYS A 99 22.14 12.12 2.40
N GLY A 100 21.97 11.98 1.08
CA GLY A 100 21.92 13.16 0.17
C GLY A 100 23.22 13.97 0.08
N ARG A 101 24.31 13.50 0.70
CA ARG A 101 25.65 14.11 0.63
C ARG A 101 26.39 13.80 -0.67
N LEU A 102 26.03 12.75 -1.39
CA LEU A 102 26.75 12.34 -2.60
C LEU A 102 25.95 12.75 -3.84
N ILE A 103 26.44 13.72 -4.59
CA ILE A 103 25.87 14.14 -5.87
C ILE A 103 26.41 13.22 -6.95
N THR A 104 25.55 12.39 -7.53
CA THR A 104 25.93 11.52 -8.66
C THR A 104 25.34 12.06 -9.96
N TYR A 105 26.19 12.34 -10.96
CA TYR A 105 25.73 12.85 -12.26
C TYR A 105 26.56 12.32 -13.42
N ARG A 106 25.99 12.42 -14.64
CA ARG A 106 26.63 11.96 -15.88
C ARG A 106 27.42 13.08 -16.56
N VAL A 107 28.67 12.78 -16.92
CA VAL A 107 29.54 13.67 -17.69
C VAL A 107 29.84 13.05 -19.05
N VAL A 108 29.67 13.82 -20.13
CA VAL A 108 30.06 13.41 -21.48
C VAL A 108 31.58 13.40 -21.57
N THR A 109 32.17 12.25 -21.87
CA THR A 109 33.62 12.14 -22.04
C THR A 109 34.03 12.91 -23.30
N ARG A 110 34.80 14.00 -23.16
CA ARG A 110 35.46 14.66 -24.30
C ARG A 110 36.90 14.18 -24.42
N HIS A 111 37.34 14.06 -25.66
CA HIS A 111 38.66 13.59 -26.04
C HIS A 111 39.72 14.69 -25.84
N ARG A 112 40.11 15.01 -24.61
CA ARG A 112 41.35 15.76 -24.27
C ARG A 112 41.66 15.57 -22.78
N GLY A 113 42.67 14.76 -22.46
CA GLY A 113 43.29 14.77 -21.12
C GLY A 113 43.57 13.41 -20.48
N THR A 114 42.56 12.65 -20.11
CA THR A 114 42.74 11.42 -19.30
C THR A 114 41.72 10.34 -19.71
N ARG A 115 42.23 9.16 -20.08
CA ARG A 115 41.46 8.05 -20.66
C ARG A 115 40.65 7.33 -19.58
N VAL A 116 39.33 7.42 -19.66
CA VAL A 116 38.47 6.28 -19.28
C VAL A 116 37.72 5.86 -20.54
N LYS A 117 38.32 4.91 -21.28
CA LYS A 117 37.68 4.30 -22.45
C LYS A 117 36.78 3.16 -21.96
N LYS A 118 35.46 3.33 -22.05
CA LYS A 118 34.55 2.17 -22.16
C LYS A 118 34.24 1.96 -23.64
N SER A 119 34.50 0.76 -24.12
CA SER A 119 34.32 0.33 -25.52
C SER A 119 32.84 0.30 -25.88
N GLY A 120 32.44 1.16 -26.82
CA GLY A 120 31.12 1.15 -27.43
C GLY A 120 31.01 2.28 -28.45
N ALA A 121 30.37 2.01 -29.59
CA ALA A 121 30.25 2.92 -30.75
C ALA A 121 29.45 4.21 -30.49
N TYR A 122 29.04 4.48 -29.25
CA TYR A 122 28.28 5.64 -28.84
C TYR A 122 29.06 6.41 -27.78
N ARG A 123 29.11 7.75 -27.89
CA ARG A 123 29.83 8.63 -26.96
C ARG A 123 29.48 8.26 -25.50
N GLY A 124 30.44 7.65 -24.80
CA GLY A 124 30.24 7.18 -23.43
C GLY A 124 30.02 8.32 -22.44
N TYR A 125 29.25 8.02 -21.39
CA TYR A 125 29.09 8.87 -20.23
C TYR A 125 29.90 8.28 -19.07
N ALA A 126 30.61 9.13 -18.33
CA ALA A 126 31.20 8.77 -17.04
C ALA A 126 30.26 9.18 -15.91
N ILE A 127 30.09 8.30 -14.92
CA ILE A 127 29.34 8.60 -13.69
C ILE A 127 30.34 9.20 -12.71
N VAL A 128 30.11 10.45 -12.31
CA VAL A 128 30.92 11.16 -11.32
C VAL A 128 30.12 11.24 -10.02
N LYS A 129 30.79 10.95 -8.89
CA LYS A 129 30.26 11.13 -7.54
C LYS A 129 31.03 12.29 -6.89
N GLU A 130 30.33 13.31 -6.44
CA GLU A 130 30.89 14.46 -5.71
C GLU A 130 30.30 14.51 -4.29
N ASP A 131 31.14 14.70 -3.29
CA ASP A 131 30.69 14.95 -1.92
C ASP A 131 30.22 16.40 -1.78
N ALA A 132 28.91 16.58 -1.59
CA ALA A 132 28.32 17.80 -1.11
C ALA A 132 28.53 17.92 0.41
N ASN A 133 29.19 19.00 0.80
CA ASN A 133 29.39 19.37 2.21
C ASN A 133 28.07 19.79 2.92
N VAL A 134 26.98 19.90 2.16
CA VAL A 134 25.66 20.34 2.64
C VAL A 134 24.64 19.27 2.30
N GLU A 135 23.81 18.90 3.28
CA GLU A 135 22.64 18.03 3.07
C GLU A 135 21.63 18.79 2.21
N ARG A 136 21.40 18.31 0.99
CA ARG A 136 20.52 18.94 0.00
C ARG A 136 19.23 18.16 -0.12
N SER A 137 18.14 18.88 -0.40
CA SER A 137 16.86 18.25 -0.72
C SER A 137 16.93 17.52 -2.07
N ARG A 138 15.99 16.61 -2.30
CA ARG A 138 15.91 15.86 -3.58
C ARG A 138 15.75 16.78 -4.78
N GLU A 139 14.96 17.83 -4.64
CA GLU A 139 14.70 18.82 -5.70
C GLU A 139 15.99 19.55 -6.07
N ASP A 140 16.77 19.98 -5.06
CA ASP A 140 18.08 20.61 -5.27
C ASP A 140 19.05 19.68 -6.01
N LEU A 141 19.06 18.38 -5.68
CA LEU A 141 19.92 17.40 -6.35
C LEU A 141 19.53 17.21 -7.82
N LEU A 142 18.24 17.21 -8.13
CA LEU A 142 17.75 17.11 -9.51
C LEU A 142 18.09 18.36 -10.32
N ASP A 143 17.94 19.55 -9.75
CA ASP A 143 18.31 20.82 -10.38
C ASP A 143 19.81 20.89 -10.72
N ILE A 144 20.66 20.39 -9.81
CA ILE A 144 22.10 20.31 -10.04
C ILE A 144 22.41 19.36 -11.19
N ARG A 145 21.71 18.21 -11.28
CA ARG A 145 21.89 17.22 -12.34
C ARG A 145 21.42 17.72 -13.70
N ALA A 146 20.24 18.34 -13.78
CA ALA A 146 19.69 18.89 -15.02
C ALA A 146 20.61 19.95 -15.66
N LYS A 147 21.34 20.71 -14.84
CA LYS A 147 22.36 21.68 -15.30
C LYS A 147 23.58 21.02 -15.96
N LYS A 148 23.85 19.73 -15.72
CA LYS A 148 25.01 19.02 -16.29
C LYS A 148 24.68 18.49 -17.68
N LYS A 149 25.54 18.78 -18.66
CA LYS A 149 25.33 18.44 -20.08
C LYS A 149 25.08 16.96 -20.35
N GLY A 150 25.63 16.06 -19.53
CA GLY A 150 25.45 14.61 -19.68
C GLY A 150 24.18 14.06 -19.05
N ASP A 151 23.44 14.88 -18.28
CA ASP A 151 22.29 14.45 -17.47
C ASP A 151 21.07 15.37 -17.67
N ARG A 152 21.02 16.11 -18.78
CA ARG A 152 19.91 17.00 -19.16
C ARG A 152 18.57 16.30 -19.35
N HIS A 153 18.58 14.99 -19.58
CA HIS A 153 17.38 14.17 -19.78
C HIS A 153 17.17 13.19 -18.62
N CYS A 154 17.55 13.57 -17.40
CA CYS A 154 17.21 12.80 -16.22
C CYS A 154 15.69 12.92 -15.97
N MET A 155 14.92 11.90 -16.37
CA MET A 155 13.56 11.67 -15.89
C MET A 155 13.60 10.98 -14.53
#